data_AF-A0A9W7Y3W1-F1
#
_entry.id   AF-A0A9W7Y3W1-F1
#
_cell.length_a   1.000
_cell.length_b   1.000
_cell.length_c   1.000
_cell.angle_alpha   90.00
_cell.angle_beta   90.00
_cell.angle_gamma   90.00
#
_symmetry.space_group_name_H-M   'P 1'
#
loop_
_entity.id
_entity.type
_entity.pdbx_description
1 polymer ?
#
loop_
_entity_poly.entity_id
_entity_poly.type
_entity_poly.pdbx_seq_one_letter_code
_entity_poly.pdbx_strand_id
1 'polypeptide(L)'
;MSAVRNILGLARPAFLASQRRQLQQTVFARRFASSVSGQPESQDAQETFHYPQSTKTVPAGWATPMSISPDKWPGPQNASSLENKTELKPYTINFGPQHPAAHGVLRLILELDGEAIVNADPHVGLLHRGTEKLIEYRTYLQALPYMDRLDYCSMMTNEEVYSMAVEKLLNIEVPLRAKYIRVLFAEITRILNHCMAVGTHVMDVGGLTPFLYLFEERERCMEFYERVCGARMHAAYVRPGGVAQDIPRGLLQDIYEWADQYPDRLDEVEEMVTSNRIWLARTVDVGKITAKEAMEWGITGPMLRSTGIRYDIRKSAPYEVYDRMEFDVPIGTKGDVFDRYLVRMEEMRQSIRIIKQCLDQMPEGPHKVDDWKIAPPPRDSMKQNMEALIHHFKLFSEGYNVPAGETYTAIEAPKGEMGIYMVSDGSTRPYKCHVRAPGYYHLGAINVFMKNALLADVVAVIGTMDLVFGEVDR
;
A
#
# COMPACT_ATOMS: atom_id res chain seq x y z
N MET A 1 -19.41 -30.58 49.60
CA MET A 1 -18.16 -31.25 49.17
C MET A 1 -17.88 -31.13 47.66
N SER A 2 -18.89 -30.95 46.79
CA SER A 2 -18.67 -30.72 45.33
C SER A 2 -18.32 -29.26 44.96
N ALA A 3 -18.88 -28.27 45.68
CA ALA A 3 -18.62 -26.85 45.40
C ALA A 3 -17.17 -26.40 45.72
N VAL A 4 -16.53 -27.00 46.72
CA VAL A 4 -15.16 -26.66 47.15
C VAL A 4 -14.10 -27.19 46.16
N ARG A 5 -14.38 -28.29 45.44
CA ARG A 5 -13.49 -28.83 44.40
C ARG A 5 -13.42 -27.94 43.15
N ASN A 6 -14.53 -27.30 42.78
CA ASN A 6 -14.57 -26.43 41.59
C ASN A 6 -13.82 -25.10 41.81
N ILE A 7 -13.82 -24.58 43.03
CA ILE A 7 -13.09 -23.34 43.38
C ILE A 7 -11.57 -23.60 43.42
N LEU A 8 -11.13 -24.78 43.88
CA LEU A 8 -9.72 -25.19 43.88
C LEU A 8 -9.16 -25.49 42.48
N GLY A 9 -10.01 -25.86 41.51
CA GLY A 9 -9.63 -26.09 40.12
C GLY A 9 -9.34 -24.79 39.35
N LEU A 10 -10.11 -23.74 39.62
CA LEU A 10 -9.97 -22.43 38.96
C LEU A 10 -8.82 -21.58 39.54
N ALA A 11 -8.43 -21.80 40.80
CA ALA A 11 -7.36 -21.05 41.45
C ALA A 11 -5.93 -21.50 41.08
N ARG A 12 -5.75 -22.75 40.62
CA ARG A 12 -4.44 -23.32 40.26
C ARG A 12 -3.70 -22.61 39.11
N PRO A 13 -4.34 -22.27 37.97
CA PRO A 13 -3.64 -21.58 36.88
C PRO A 13 -3.30 -20.12 37.22
N ALA A 14 -4.15 -19.43 37.99
CA ALA A 14 -3.91 -18.04 38.40
C ALA A 14 -2.76 -17.92 39.41
N PHE A 15 -2.62 -18.88 40.33
CA PHE A 15 -1.53 -18.92 41.31
C PHE A 15 -0.17 -19.29 40.66
N LEU A 16 -0.17 -20.19 39.68
CA LEU A 16 1.02 -20.54 38.90
C LEU A 16 1.47 -19.39 37.98
N ALA A 17 0.54 -18.58 37.47
CA ALA A 17 0.84 -17.40 36.65
C ALA A 17 1.47 -16.26 37.49
N SER A 18 1.04 -16.06 38.74
CA SER A 18 1.65 -15.06 39.63
C SER A 18 3.04 -15.48 40.11
N GLN A 19 3.26 -16.76 40.42
CA GLN A 19 4.60 -17.29 40.74
C GLN A 19 5.56 -17.21 39.54
N ARG A 20 5.10 -17.43 38.30
CA ARG A 20 5.93 -17.23 37.09
C ARG A 20 6.32 -15.77 36.87
N ARG A 21 5.42 -14.81 37.12
CA ARG A 21 5.72 -13.37 37.04
C ARG A 21 6.73 -12.93 38.11
N GLN A 22 6.61 -13.43 39.35
CA GLN A 22 7.58 -13.15 40.42
C GLN A 22 8.96 -13.76 40.13
N LEU A 23 9.01 -15.00 39.62
CA LEU A 23 10.28 -15.63 39.24
C LEU A 23 10.96 -14.91 38.07
N GLN A 24 10.21 -14.47 37.05
CA GLN A 24 10.75 -13.69 35.95
C GLN A 24 11.28 -12.32 36.38
N GLN A 25 10.61 -11.62 37.31
CA GLN A 25 11.12 -10.36 37.87
C GLN A 25 12.40 -10.57 38.70
N THR A 26 12.52 -11.65 39.48
CA THR A 26 13.75 -11.94 40.24
C THR A 26 14.94 -12.37 39.36
N VAL A 27 14.69 -13.02 38.23
CA VAL A 27 15.75 -13.40 37.27
C VAL A 27 16.22 -12.19 36.46
N PHE A 28 15.32 -11.25 36.14
CA PHE A 28 15.67 -9.99 35.47
C PHE A 28 16.47 -9.05 36.39
N ALA A 29 16.10 -8.96 37.68
CA ALA A 29 16.84 -8.17 38.67
C ALA A 29 18.24 -8.75 38.96
N ARG A 30 18.42 -10.07 38.92
CA ARG A 30 19.74 -10.71 39.12
C ARG A 30 20.69 -10.53 37.92
N ARG A 31 20.18 -10.40 36.69
CA ARG A 31 21.01 -10.14 35.50
C ARG A 31 21.45 -8.68 35.36
N PHE A 32 20.66 -7.73 35.85
CA PHE A 32 21.04 -6.31 35.88
C PHE A 32 22.01 -5.96 37.01
N ALA A 33 21.99 -6.70 38.13
CA ALA A 33 22.92 -6.47 39.24
C ALA A 33 24.35 -6.98 38.94
N SER A 34 24.54 -7.93 38.02
CA SER A 34 25.85 -8.51 37.70
C SER A 34 26.67 -7.72 36.67
N SER A 35 26.12 -6.65 36.08
CA SER A 35 26.80 -5.83 35.06
C SER A 35 27.27 -4.45 35.57
N VAL A 36 27.07 -4.14 36.86
CA VAL A 36 27.33 -2.77 37.41
C VAL A 36 28.39 -2.76 38.54
N SER A 37 28.94 -3.89 38.96
CA SER A 37 29.98 -3.93 40.00
C SER A 37 31.28 -4.55 39.48
N GLY A 38 32.18 -3.71 38.98
CA GLY A 38 33.50 -4.11 38.49
C GLY A 38 34.46 -2.94 38.30
N GLN A 39 34.82 -2.26 39.39
CA GLN A 39 36.13 -1.62 39.54
C GLN A 39 36.83 -2.30 40.72
N PRO A 40 38.13 -2.60 40.59
CA PRO A 40 39.07 -1.76 41.33
C PRO A 40 40.42 -1.48 40.62
N GLU A 41 40.90 -0.26 40.84
CA GLU A 41 42.27 0.21 41.08
C GLU A 41 43.48 -0.69 40.74
N SER A 42 44.39 -0.14 39.92
CA SER A 42 45.86 -0.26 40.06
C SER A 42 46.54 0.79 39.18
N GLN A 43 46.93 1.94 39.74
CA GLN A 43 48.32 2.30 40.07
C GLN A 43 49.27 2.37 38.87
N ASP A 44 49.73 3.60 38.63
CA ASP A 44 50.83 3.96 37.74
C ASP A 44 52.07 3.07 37.96
N ALA A 45 52.50 2.36 36.91
CA ALA A 45 53.81 1.76 36.84
C ALA A 45 54.45 2.17 35.51
N GLN A 46 55.33 3.17 35.59
CA GLN A 46 56.29 3.49 34.56
C GLN A 46 57.32 2.35 34.47
N GLU A 47 57.22 1.51 33.44
CA GLU A 47 58.28 0.56 33.11
C GLU A 47 59.41 1.26 32.35
N THR A 48 60.47 1.61 33.08
CA THR A 48 61.78 1.97 32.54
C THR A 48 62.49 0.72 32.02
N PHE A 49 62.65 0.59 30.70
CA PHE A 49 63.50 -0.45 30.12
C PHE A 49 64.98 -0.04 30.20
N HIS A 50 65.74 -0.74 31.06
CA HIS A 50 67.20 -0.71 31.08
C HIS A 50 67.77 -1.67 30.03
N TYR A 51 68.59 -1.17 29.10
CA TYR A 51 69.42 -2.01 28.23
C TYR A 51 70.75 -2.38 28.92
N PRO A 52 71.24 -3.62 28.79
CA PRO A 52 72.52 -4.05 29.37
C PRO A 52 73.70 -3.52 28.54
N GLN A 53 74.67 -2.90 29.20
CA GLN A 53 75.93 -2.47 28.58
C GLN A 53 76.81 -3.69 28.30
N SER A 54 77.00 -4.03 27.02
CA SER A 54 78.07 -4.96 26.62
C SER A 54 79.33 -4.17 26.23
N THR A 55 80.36 -4.28 27.05
CA THR A 55 81.71 -3.82 26.75
C THR A 55 82.36 -4.72 25.69
N LYS A 56 82.58 -4.21 24.47
CA LYS A 56 83.65 -4.69 23.59
C LYS A 56 84.30 -3.51 22.85
N THR A 57 85.59 -3.39 23.11
CA THR A 57 86.58 -2.48 22.53
C THR A 57 86.66 -2.61 21.00
N VAL A 58 86.56 -1.49 20.28
CA VAL A 58 86.94 -1.38 18.86
C VAL A 58 88.27 -0.59 18.78
N PRO A 59 89.30 -1.07 18.05
CA PRO A 59 90.58 -0.37 17.94
C PRO A 59 90.53 0.87 17.03
N ALA A 60 91.37 1.84 17.34
CA ALA A 60 91.55 3.12 16.65
C ALA A 60 92.00 2.93 15.19
N GLY A 61 91.25 3.51 14.24
CA GLY A 61 91.70 3.53 12.84
C GLY A 61 90.78 4.21 11.84
N TRP A 62 89.53 4.52 12.17
CA TRP A 62 88.62 5.20 11.24
C TRP A 62 88.10 6.48 11.90
N ALA A 63 88.63 7.59 11.41
CA ALA A 63 88.36 8.94 11.89
C ALA A 63 86.88 9.33 11.70
N THR A 64 86.28 9.92 12.74
CA THR A 64 85.07 10.75 12.61
C THR A 64 85.38 11.99 11.76
N PRO A 65 84.48 12.39 10.85
CA PRO A 65 83.78 13.66 11.07
C PRO A 65 82.33 13.55 10.58
N MET A 66 81.29 13.97 11.31
CA MET A 66 81.06 15.33 11.77
C MET A 66 79.86 15.29 12.72
N SER A 67 79.94 16.06 13.80
CA SER A 67 78.89 16.33 14.76
C SER A 67 77.68 17.00 14.11
N ILE A 68 76.53 16.32 14.07
CA ILE A 68 75.22 16.96 13.93
C ILE A 68 74.61 17.00 15.33
N SER A 69 74.27 18.22 15.78
CA SER A 69 73.61 18.44 17.07
C SER A 69 72.21 17.78 17.09
N PRO A 70 71.76 17.24 18.24
CA PRO A 70 70.48 16.54 18.36
C PRO A 70 69.25 17.36 17.91
N ASP A 71 69.34 18.68 17.94
CA ASP A 71 68.24 19.60 17.61
C ASP A 71 67.98 19.78 16.10
N LYS A 72 68.83 19.20 15.23
CA LYS A 72 68.66 19.23 13.76
C LYS A 72 68.38 17.86 13.15
N TRP A 73 67.87 16.92 13.94
CA TRP A 73 67.33 15.67 13.41
C TRP A 73 65.86 15.88 13.03
N PRO A 74 65.46 15.89 11.75
CA PRO A 74 64.06 15.75 11.42
C PRO A 74 63.72 14.29 11.76
N GLY A 75 63.17 14.07 12.97
CA GLY A 75 62.49 12.82 13.29
C GLY A 75 61.45 12.50 12.20
N PRO A 76 60.96 11.25 12.09
CA PRO A 76 59.93 10.91 11.13
C PRO A 76 58.80 11.93 11.29
N GLN A 77 58.68 12.83 10.31
CA GLN A 77 57.73 13.93 10.36
C GLN A 77 56.35 13.29 10.42
N ASN A 78 55.67 13.47 11.55
CA ASN A 78 54.25 13.26 11.75
C ASN A 78 53.65 12.05 11.00
N ALA A 79 53.89 10.84 11.50
CA ALA A 79 53.01 9.70 11.20
C ALA A 79 51.65 9.79 11.95
N SER A 80 51.34 10.93 12.56
CA SER A 80 50.12 11.19 13.34
C SER A 80 49.06 12.03 12.61
N SER A 81 49.17 12.23 11.29
CA SER A 81 48.16 12.97 10.53
C SER A 81 48.09 12.58 9.06
N LEU A 82 48.08 11.27 8.78
CA LEU A 82 47.55 10.70 7.54
C LEU A 82 46.57 9.59 7.91
N GLU A 83 45.55 9.94 8.70
CA GLU A 83 44.27 9.23 8.60
C GLU A 83 43.72 9.55 7.20
N ASN A 84 44.20 8.81 6.20
CA ASN A 84 43.46 8.68 4.96
C ASN A 84 42.13 8.05 5.35
N LYS A 85 41.13 8.88 5.65
CA LYS A 85 39.73 8.44 5.69
C LYS A 85 39.47 7.88 4.31
N THR A 86 39.59 6.58 4.16
CA THR A 86 39.08 5.86 3.00
C THR A 86 37.59 6.14 2.99
N GLU A 87 37.16 7.09 2.16
CA GLU A 87 35.75 7.36 1.93
C GLU A 87 35.16 6.06 1.38
N LEU A 88 34.35 5.39 2.21
CA LEU A 88 33.62 4.20 1.82
C LEU A 88 32.68 4.62 0.69
N LYS A 89 32.95 4.10 -0.51
CA LYS A 89 32.08 4.35 -1.66
C LYS A 89 30.83 3.51 -1.47
N PRO A 90 29.63 4.11 -1.56
CA PRO A 90 28.39 3.34 -1.50
C PRO A 90 28.35 2.34 -2.66
N TYR A 91 27.86 1.14 -2.38
CA TYR A 91 27.70 0.08 -3.36
C TYR A 91 26.33 0.18 -4.02
N THR A 92 26.29 0.26 -5.35
CA THR A 92 25.04 0.35 -6.11
C THR A 92 24.54 -1.04 -6.49
N ILE A 93 23.32 -1.40 -6.10
CA ILE A 93 22.63 -2.63 -6.52
C ILE A 93 21.42 -2.28 -7.37
N ASN A 94 21.25 -3.00 -8.48
CA ASN A 94 20.02 -2.96 -9.26
C ASN A 94 19.07 -4.07 -8.77
N PHE A 95 17.93 -3.67 -8.23
CA PHE A 95 16.82 -4.54 -7.88
C PHE A 95 15.78 -4.51 -9.01
N GLY A 96 15.65 -5.62 -9.74
CA GLY A 96 14.75 -5.75 -10.90
C GLY A 96 15.46 -5.58 -12.27
N PRO A 97 14.72 -5.62 -13.40
CA PRO A 97 13.25 -5.58 -13.53
C PRO A 97 12.55 -6.87 -13.12
N GLN A 98 13.26 -8.00 -13.18
CA GLN A 98 12.70 -9.32 -12.89
C GLN A 98 13.11 -9.76 -11.49
N HIS A 99 12.22 -9.52 -10.52
CA HIS A 99 12.36 -9.97 -9.15
C HIS A 99 10.97 -10.31 -8.58
N PRO A 100 10.78 -11.43 -7.83
CA PRO A 100 9.47 -11.82 -7.31
C PRO A 100 8.79 -10.72 -6.48
N ALA A 101 9.53 -10.10 -5.55
CA ALA A 101 9.03 -9.03 -4.69
C ALA A 101 8.84 -7.66 -5.39
N ALA A 102 9.12 -7.56 -6.69
CA ALA A 102 8.86 -6.35 -7.47
C ALA A 102 7.41 -6.29 -8.00
N HIS A 103 6.58 -7.32 -7.77
CA HIS A 103 5.16 -7.41 -8.19
C HIS A 103 4.85 -6.79 -9.55
N GLY A 104 5.60 -7.22 -10.55
CA GLY A 104 5.53 -6.66 -11.90
C GLY A 104 6.92 -6.30 -12.39
N VAL A 105 7.06 -5.09 -12.92
CA VAL A 105 8.28 -4.64 -13.59
C VAL A 105 8.73 -3.33 -12.95
N LEU A 106 9.54 -3.45 -11.89
CA LEU A 106 10.15 -2.32 -11.20
C LEU A 106 11.67 -2.45 -11.25
N ARG A 107 12.37 -1.37 -11.57
CA ARG A 107 13.82 -1.28 -11.44
C ARG A 107 14.15 -0.25 -10.36
N LEU A 108 14.58 -0.70 -9.18
CA LEU A 108 15.10 0.15 -8.11
C LEU A 108 16.63 0.12 -8.15
N ILE A 109 17.27 1.29 -8.25
CA ILE A 109 18.71 1.43 -8.01
C ILE A 109 18.89 1.81 -6.56
N LEU A 110 19.52 0.93 -5.79
CA LEU A 110 19.77 1.13 -4.36
C LEU A 110 21.25 1.45 -4.16
N GLU A 111 21.53 2.55 -3.45
CA GLU A 111 22.85 2.86 -2.94
C GLU A 111 22.96 2.39 -1.49
N LEU A 112 23.87 1.45 -1.25
CA LEU A 112 24.05 0.80 0.05
C LEU A 112 25.36 1.23 0.70
N ASP A 113 25.31 1.47 2.00
CA ASP A 113 26.48 1.51 2.88
C ASP A 113 26.43 0.26 3.78
N GLY A 114 27.17 -0.78 3.40
CA GLY A 114 27.02 -2.11 3.97
C GLY A 114 25.65 -2.73 3.65
N GLU A 115 24.81 -2.90 4.67
CA GLU A 115 23.42 -3.41 4.53
C GLU A 115 22.36 -2.29 4.57
N ALA A 116 22.75 -1.07 4.98
CA ALA A 116 21.84 0.05 5.14
C ALA A 116 21.70 0.83 3.83
N ILE A 117 20.47 1.22 3.51
CA ILE A 117 20.17 1.99 2.29
C ILE A 117 20.38 3.47 2.56
N VAL A 118 21.22 4.09 1.73
CA VAL A 118 21.48 5.53 1.75
C VAL A 118 20.54 6.26 0.81
N ASN A 119 20.35 5.73 -0.40
CA ASN A 119 19.47 6.28 -1.42
C ASN A 119 18.75 5.18 -2.20
N ALA A 120 17.51 5.45 -2.60
CA ALA A 120 16.70 4.55 -3.41
C ALA A 120 16.07 5.30 -4.58
N ASP A 121 16.51 4.97 -5.81
CA ASP A 121 16.05 5.61 -7.04
C ASP A 121 15.15 4.65 -7.85
N PRO A 122 13.83 4.87 -7.86
CA PRO A 122 12.91 4.06 -8.65
C PRO A 122 12.86 4.49 -10.11
N HIS A 123 13.29 3.61 -11.01
CA HIS A 123 13.08 3.76 -12.45
C HIS A 123 11.74 3.11 -12.85
N VAL A 124 10.84 3.98 -13.28
CA VAL A 124 9.48 3.67 -13.76
C VAL A 124 9.37 3.88 -15.27
N GLY A 125 8.26 3.45 -15.87
CA GLY A 125 7.97 3.59 -17.30
C GLY A 125 8.17 2.32 -18.13
N LEU A 126 8.50 1.20 -17.50
CA LEU A 126 8.66 -0.10 -18.19
C LEU A 126 7.32 -0.66 -18.67
N LEU A 127 6.20 -0.23 -18.04
CA LEU A 127 4.84 -0.57 -18.42
C LEU A 127 4.06 0.63 -18.98
N HIS A 128 4.74 1.71 -19.38
CA HIS A 128 4.09 2.89 -19.96
C HIS A 128 3.49 2.55 -21.32
N ARG A 129 2.19 2.81 -21.50
CA ARG A 129 1.46 2.49 -22.74
C ARG A 129 0.90 3.73 -23.44
N GLY A 130 1.14 4.92 -22.88
CA GLY A 130 0.55 6.15 -23.36
C GLY A 130 -0.99 6.13 -23.28
N THR A 131 -1.55 5.58 -22.20
CA THR A 131 -3.01 5.43 -22.05
C THR A 131 -3.74 6.76 -22.12
N GLU A 132 -3.23 7.80 -21.46
CA GLU A 132 -3.79 9.16 -21.50
C GLU A 132 -3.84 9.70 -22.94
N LYS A 133 -2.82 9.41 -23.75
CA LYS A 133 -2.78 9.82 -25.15
C LYS A 133 -3.77 9.06 -26.02
N LEU A 134 -3.96 7.77 -25.77
CA LEU A 134 -4.94 6.96 -26.48
C LEU A 134 -6.37 7.42 -26.17
N ILE A 135 -6.63 7.88 -24.94
CA ILE A 135 -7.93 8.39 -24.52
C ILE A 135 -8.34 9.62 -25.34
N GLU A 136 -7.41 10.54 -25.66
CA GLU A 136 -7.69 11.73 -26.48
C GLU A 136 -8.23 11.40 -27.89
N TYR A 137 -7.90 10.21 -28.42
CA TYR A 137 -8.34 9.79 -29.75
C TYR A 137 -9.64 8.97 -29.75
N ARG A 138 -10.21 8.67 -28.58
CA ARG A 138 -11.39 7.80 -28.41
C ARG A 138 -12.57 8.59 -27.85
N THR A 139 -13.78 8.09 -28.06
CA THR A 139 -14.98 8.67 -27.43
C THR A 139 -15.03 8.30 -25.95
N TYR A 140 -15.82 9.02 -25.14
CA TYR A 140 -15.94 8.74 -23.70
C TYR A 140 -16.28 7.28 -23.38
N LEU A 141 -17.23 6.68 -24.10
CA LEU A 141 -17.60 5.27 -23.90
C LEU A 141 -16.48 4.31 -24.32
N GLN A 142 -15.73 4.62 -25.38
CA GLN A 142 -14.60 3.81 -25.84
C GLN A 142 -13.37 3.98 -24.94
N ALA A 143 -13.25 5.09 -24.23
CA ALA A 143 -12.16 5.38 -23.32
C ALA A 143 -12.33 4.66 -21.97
N LEU A 144 -13.55 4.33 -21.56
CA LEU A 144 -13.86 3.67 -20.29
C LEU A 144 -12.96 2.44 -20.00
N PRO A 145 -12.78 1.46 -20.91
CA PRO A 145 -12.01 0.24 -20.59
C PRO A 145 -10.51 0.47 -20.39
N TYR A 146 -9.98 1.66 -20.69
CA TYR A 146 -8.60 1.99 -20.29
C TYR A 146 -8.50 2.13 -18.77
N MET A 147 -9.55 2.62 -18.10
CA MET A 147 -9.57 2.83 -16.66
C MET A 147 -9.52 1.51 -15.89
N ASP A 148 -10.22 0.47 -16.35
CA ASP A 148 -10.19 -0.88 -15.76
C ASP A 148 -8.80 -1.54 -15.82
N ARG A 149 -7.95 -1.06 -16.73
CA ARG A 149 -6.63 -1.62 -17.03
C ARG A 149 -5.47 -0.86 -16.39
N LEU A 150 -5.74 0.30 -15.78
CA LEU A 150 -4.75 1.06 -15.02
C LEU A 150 -4.42 0.31 -13.73
N ASP A 151 -5.30 0.39 -12.74
CA ASP A 151 -5.24 -0.49 -11.59
C ASP A 151 -6.11 -1.74 -11.85
N TYR A 152 -5.48 -2.79 -12.37
CA TYR A 152 -6.15 -4.03 -12.72
C TYR A 152 -6.62 -4.86 -11.52
N CYS A 153 -6.29 -4.45 -10.28
CA CYS A 153 -6.83 -5.04 -9.07
C CYS A 153 -8.14 -4.37 -8.61
N SER A 154 -8.35 -3.11 -8.98
CA SER A 154 -9.52 -2.32 -8.56
C SER A 154 -10.31 -1.76 -9.75
N MET A 155 -10.91 -2.66 -10.53
CA MET A 155 -11.51 -2.33 -11.83
C MET A 155 -12.72 -1.37 -11.70
N MET A 156 -13.71 -1.73 -10.88
CA MET A 156 -14.97 -0.97 -10.78
C MET A 156 -14.76 0.41 -10.15
N THR A 157 -13.85 0.56 -9.19
CA THR A 157 -13.55 1.86 -8.59
C THR A 157 -12.93 2.80 -9.63
N ASN A 158 -12.09 2.31 -10.54
CA ASN A 158 -11.53 3.13 -11.60
C ASN A 158 -12.60 3.56 -12.61
N GLU A 159 -13.51 2.64 -12.97
CA GLU A 159 -14.69 2.93 -13.78
C GLU A 159 -15.60 3.97 -13.11
N GLU A 160 -15.73 3.91 -11.78
CA GLU A 160 -16.52 4.82 -10.96
C GLU A 160 -15.94 6.24 -10.97
N VAL A 161 -14.62 6.43 -10.75
CA VAL A 161 -13.99 7.77 -10.86
C VAL A 161 -14.26 8.38 -12.21
N TYR A 162 -14.08 7.58 -13.27
CA TYR A 162 -14.25 8.04 -14.63
C TYR A 162 -15.71 8.41 -14.93
N SER A 163 -16.63 7.57 -14.50
CA SER A 163 -18.07 7.81 -14.67
C SER A 163 -18.51 9.07 -13.92
N MET A 164 -18.03 9.27 -12.69
CA MET A 164 -18.33 10.48 -11.92
C MET A 164 -17.72 11.75 -12.51
N ALA A 165 -16.51 11.68 -13.07
CA ALA A 165 -15.91 12.81 -13.80
C ALA A 165 -16.79 13.26 -14.97
N VAL A 166 -17.24 12.29 -15.78
CA VAL A 166 -18.09 12.53 -16.94
C VAL A 166 -19.49 12.99 -16.52
N GLU A 167 -20.08 12.39 -15.48
CA GLU A 167 -21.39 12.77 -14.94
C GLU A 167 -21.40 14.20 -14.40
N LYS A 168 -20.31 14.62 -13.75
CA LYS A 168 -20.14 15.99 -13.26
C LYS A 168 -20.01 17.00 -14.41
N LEU A 169 -19.36 16.64 -15.51
CA LEU A 169 -19.31 17.49 -16.71
C LEU A 169 -20.66 17.55 -17.45
N LEU A 170 -21.41 16.44 -17.45
CA LEU A 170 -22.73 16.37 -18.07
C LEU A 170 -23.84 16.99 -17.21
N ASN A 171 -23.60 17.27 -15.92
CA ASN A 171 -24.59 17.72 -14.95
C ASN A 171 -25.82 16.80 -14.85
N ILE A 172 -25.58 15.49 -14.74
CA ILE A 172 -26.62 14.47 -14.65
C ILE A 172 -26.64 13.83 -13.27
N GLU A 173 -27.83 13.55 -12.76
CA GLU A 173 -28.01 12.74 -11.56
C GLU A 173 -28.30 11.28 -11.90
N VAL A 174 -27.50 10.38 -11.35
CA VAL A 174 -27.67 8.94 -11.49
C VAL A 174 -28.82 8.45 -10.59
N PRO A 175 -29.67 7.50 -11.04
CA PRO A 175 -30.74 6.93 -10.22
C PRO A 175 -30.22 6.31 -8.91
N LEU A 176 -31.06 6.34 -7.87
CA LEU A 176 -30.71 5.80 -6.55
C LEU A 176 -30.25 4.35 -6.61
N ARG A 177 -30.97 3.47 -7.32
CA ARG A 177 -30.61 2.06 -7.44
C ARG A 177 -29.21 1.87 -8.04
N ALA A 178 -28.87 2.63 -9.09
CA ALA A 178 -27.56 2.57 -9.73
C ALA A 178 -26.44 3.00 -8.76
N LYS A 179 -26.67 4.02 -7.93
CA LYS A 179 -25.72 4.42 -6.88
C LYS A 179 -25.50 3.32 -5.83
N TYR A 180 -26.56 2.64 -5.36
CA TYR A 180 -26.41 1.50 -4.44
C TYR A 180 -25.65 0.33 -5.07
N ILE A 181 -25.91 0.03 -6.35
CA ILE A 181 -25.19 -1.01 -7.10
C ILE A 181 -23.68 -0.68 -7.18
N ARG A 182 -23.35 0.57 -7.52
CA ARG A 182 -21.96 1.02 -7.61
C ARG A 182 -21.24 0.94 -6.27
N VAL A 183 -21.83 1.45 -5.18
CA VAL A 183 -21.28 1.31 -3.83
C VAL A 183 -21.08 -0.17 -3.43
N LEU A 184 -22.05 -1.03 -3.73
CA LEU A 184 -21.93 -2.47 -3.45
C LEU A 184 -20.71 -3.09 -4.15
N PHE A 185 -20.56 -2.87 -5.46
CA PHE A 185 -19.42 -3.39 -6.21
C PHE A 185 -18.11 -2.67 -5.90
N ALA A 186 -18.13 -1.41 -5.51
CA ALA A 186 -16.94 -0.67 -5.06
C ALA A 186 -16.37 -1.27 -3.77
N GLU A 187 -17.23 -1.66 -2.82
CA GLU A 187 -16.78 -2.30 -1.58
C GLU A 187 -16.36 -3.77 -1.81
N ILE A 188 -17.00 -4.51 -2.73
CA ILE A 188 -16.46 -5.82 -3.17
C ILE A 188 -15.09 -5.64 -3.84
N THR A 189 -14.92 -4.59 -4.65
CA THR A 189 -13.62 -4.25 -5.25
C THR A 189 -12.57 -3.92 -4.18
N ARG A 190 -12.98 -3.24 -3.11
CA ARG A 190 -12.10 -2.93 -1.97
C ARG A 190 -11.62 -4.20 -1.28
N ILE A 191 -12.51 -5.16 -1.05
CA ILE A 191 -12.17 -6.48 -0.52
C ILE A 191 -11.22 -7.22 -1.48
N LEU A 192 -11.53 -7.26 -2.77
CA LEU A 192 -10.67 -7.88 -3.80
C LEU A 192 -9.25 -7.32 -3.78
N ASN A 193 -9.12 -6.00 -3.65
CA ASN A 193 -7.82 -5.34 -3.64
C ASN A 193 -7.06 -5.59 -2.32
N HIS A 194 -7.72 -5.46 -1.17
CA HIS A 194 -7.08 -5.76 0.11
C HIS A 194 -6.68 -7.23 0.28
N CYS A 195 -7.46 -8.18 -0.24
CA CYS A 195 -7.07 -9.59 -0.32
C CYS A 195 -5.78 -9.77 -1.11
N MET A 196 -5.65 -9.08 -2.24
CA MET A 196 -4.41 -9.08 -3.03
C MET A 196 -3.26 -8.44 -2.25
N ALA A 197 -3.43 -7.21 -1.78
CA ALA A 197 -2.40 -6.43 -1.11
C ALA A 197 -1.87 -7.11 0.16
N VAL A 198 -2.76 -7.65 1.00
CA VAL A 198 -2.38 -8.38 2.21
C VAL A 198 -1.78 -9.73 1.86
N GLY A 199 -2.39 -10.48 0.93
CA GLY A 199 -1.91 -11.79 0.53
C GLY A 199 -0.51 -11.75 -0.07
N THR A 200 -0.25 -10.82 -1.00
CA THR A 200 1.06 -10.67 -1.64
C THR A 200 2.11 -10.12 -0.68
N HIS A 201 1.75 -9.16 0.18
CA HIS A 201 2.67 -8.63 1.18
C HIS A 201 3.12 -9.72 2.18
N VAL A 202 2.19 -10.57 2.63
CA VAL A 202 2.55 -11.69 3.51
C VAL A 202 3.42 -12.72 2.77
N MET A 203 3.12 -13.01 1.50
CA MET A 203 3.91 -13.89 0.65
C MET A 203 5.36 -13.40 0.48
N ASP A 204 5.54 -12.11 0.23
CA ASP A 204 6.84 -11.47 0.03
C ASP A 204 7.74 -11.52 1.27
N VAL A 205 7.14 -11.39 2.45
CA VAL A 205 7.86 -11.54 3.72
C VAL A 205 8.16 -13.02 4.02
N GLY A 206 7.44 -13.95 3.37
CA GLY A 206 7.72 -15.40 3.38
C GLY A 206 6.54 -16.29 3.78
N GLY A 207 5.36 -15.73 4.08
CA GLY A 207 4.16 -16.47 4.46
C GLY A 207 3.33 -16.92 3.25
N LEU A 208 3.42 -18.21 2.88
CA LEU A 208 2.76 -18.71 1.66
C LEU A 208 1.29 -19.10 1.86
N THR A 209 0.88 -19.51 3.07
CA THR A 209 -0.47 -20.06 3.30
C THR A 209 -1.59 -19.01 3.26
N PRO A 210 -1.46 -17.80 3.85
CA PRO A 210 -2.56 -16.83 3.85
C PRO A 210 -2.89 -16.33 2.45
N PHE A 211 -1.89 -16.26 1.57
CA PHE A 211 -2.07 -15.92 0.16
C PHE A 211 -3.07 -16.83 -0.54
N LEU A 212 -2.98 -18.15 -0.33
CA LEU A 212 -3.87 -19.12 -0.95
C LEU A 212 -5.30 -19.03 -0.40
N TYR A 213 -5.47 -18.80 0.90
CA TYR A 213 -6.78 -18.65 1.52
C TYR A 213 -7.49 -17.40 1.04
N LEU A 214 -6.79 -16.26 1.00
CA LEU A 214 -7.36 -15.01 0.50
C LEU A 214 -7.69 -15.09 -1.00
N PHE A 215 -6.94 -15.87 -1.78
CA PHE A 215 -7.22 -16.07 -3.21
C PHE A 215 -8.44 -16.95 -3.47
N GLU A 216 -8.79 -17.87 -2.57
CA GLU A 216 -10.06 -18.60 -2.64
C GLU A 216 -11.24 -17.61 -2.53
N GLU A 217 -11.21 -16.72 -1.53
CA GLU A 217 -12.26 -15.70 -1.35
C GLU A 217 -12.28 -14.69 -2.50
N ARG A 218 -11.11 -14.35 -3.04
CA ARG A 218 -10.96 -13.52 -4.23
C ARG A 218 -11.62 -14.16 -5.46
N GLU A 219 -11.52 -15.48 -5.61
CA GLU A 219 -12.16 -16.23 -6.70
C GLU A 219 -13.69 -16.16 -6.60
N ARG A 220 -14.26 -16.31 -5.40
CA ARG A 220 -15.71 -16.17 -5.16
C ARG A 220 -16.21 -14.77 -5.55
N CYS A 221 -15.45 -13.74 -5.19
CA CYS A 221 -15.76 -12.37 -5.61
C CYS A 221 -15.70 -12.19 -7.15
N MET A 222 -14.76 -12.86 -7.84
CA MET A 222 -14.69 -12.84 -9.30
C MET A 222 -15.87 -13.54 -9.98
N GLU A 223 -16.44 -14.57 -9.34
CA GLU A 223 -17.68 -15.19 -9.83
C GLU A 223 -18.83 -14.19 -9.82
N PHE A 224 -18.93 -13.33 -8.80
CA PHE A 224 -19.92 -12.25 -8.79
C PHE A 224 -19.72 -11.27 -9.95
N TYR A 225 -18.47 -10.98 -10.34
CA TYR A 225 -18.17 -10.11 -11.48
C TYR A 225 -18.60 -10.79 -12.77
N GLU A 226 -18.23 -12.05 -12.94
CA GLU A 226 -18.60 -12.84 -14.12
C GLU A 226 -20.12 -12.91 -14.30
N ARG A 227 -20.88 -13.12 -13.22
CA ARG A 227 -22.34 -13.18 -13.31
C ARG A 227 -22.98 -11.85 -13.72
N VAL A 228 -22.34 -10.73 -13.40
CA VAL A 228 -22.89 -9.38 -13.62
C VAL A 228 -22.50 -8.82 -14.99
N CYS A 229 -21.23 -8.95 -15.39
CA CYS A 229 -20.72 -8.36 -16.63
C CYS A 229 -20.32 -9.39 -17.69
N GLY A 230 -20.21 -10.67 -17.33
CA GLY A 230 -19.72 -11.74 -18.21
C GLY A 230 -18.19 -11.87 -18.26
N ALA A 231 -17.46 -11.04 -17.50
CA ALA A 231 -16.01 -11.06 -17.43
C ALA A 231 -15.54 -11.13 -15.97
N ARG A 232 -14.43 -11.82 -15.72
CA ARG A 232 -13.93 -12.04 -14.36
C ARG A 232 -13.15 -10.86 -13.77
N MET A 233 -12.53 -10.03 -14.61
CA MET A 233 -11.75 -8.86 -14.17
C MET A 233 -12.23 -7.57 -14.83
N HIS A 234 -11.88 -7.35 -16.10
CA HIS A 234 -12.25 -6.13 -16.81
C HIS A 234 -13.72 -6.16 -17.19
N ALA A 235 -14.54 -5.40 -16.45
CA ALA A 235 -15.98 -5.52 -16.47
C ALA A 235 -16.68 -4.51 -17.40
N ALA A 236 -16.15 -3.29 -17.52
CA ALA A 236 -16.77 -2.17 -18.23
C ALA A 236 -18.28 -2.03 -17.88
N TYR A 237 -18.58 -2.19 -16.59
CA TYR A 237 -19.91 -2.32 -16.02
C TYR A 237 -20.43 -1.00 -15.48
N VAL A 238 -19.61 -0.27 -14.74
CA VAL A 238 -19.90 1.09 -14.30
C VAL A 238 -19.63 2.02 -15.47
N ARG A 239 -20.68 2.72 -15.93
CA ARG A 239 -20.60 3.58 -17.11
C ARG A 239 -21.09 4.99 -16.76
N PRO A 240 -20.64 6.02 -17.49
CA PRO A 240 -21.24 7.35 -17.36
C PRO A 240 -22.76 7.27 -17.60
N GLY A 241 -23.56 7.69 -16.63
CA GLY A 241 -25.02 7.59 -16.64
C GLY A 241 -25.60 6.38 -15.89
N GLY A 242 -24.81 5.70 -15.06
CA GLY A 242 -25.25 4.62 -14.17
C GLY A 242 -24.48 3.31 -14.38
N VAL A 243 -25.22 2.25 -14.67
CA VAL A 243 -24.69 0.89 -14.74
C VAL A 243 -25.08 0.23 -16.06
N ALA A 244 -24.22 -0.64 -16.61
CA ALA A 244 -24.44 -1.24 -17.93
C ALA A 244 -25.65 -2.16 -18.00
N GLN A 245 -25.86 -3.00 -16.97
CA GLN A 245 -26.94 -3.98 -16.85
C GLN A 245 -27.38 -4.07 -15.39
N ASP A 246 -28.63 -4.44 -15.13
CA ASP A 246 -29.09 -4.69 -13.76
C ASP A 246 -28.52 -6.00 -13.21
N ILE A 247 -28.58 -6.16 -11.89
CA ILE A 247 -28.12 -7.35 -11.18
C ILE A 247 -28.96 -8.57 -11.60
N PRO A 248 -28.35 -9.72 -11.93
CA PRO A 248 -29.08 -10.94 -12.23
C PRO A 248 -29.83 -11.47 -11.01
N ARG A 249 -30.95 -12.16 -11.25
CA ARG A 249 -31.78 -12.75 -10.18
C ARG A 249 -30.96 -13.76 -9.36
N GLY A 250 -31.11 -13.70 -8.03
CA GLY A 250 -30.42 -14.59 -7.09
C GLY A 250 -29.08 -14.05 -6.56
N LEU A 251 -28.40 -13.15 -7.29
CA LEU A 251 -27.05 -12.72 -6.90
C LEU A 251 -26.99 -12.04 -5.52
N LEU A 252 -28.01 -11.27 -5.17
CA LEU A 252 -28.05 -10.59 -3.86
C LEU A 252 -28.05 -11.58 -2.69
N GLN A 253 -28.68 -12.74 -2.85
CA GLN A 253 -28.69 -13.80 -1.84
C GLN A 253 -27.32 -14.46 -1.74
N ASP A 254 -26.71 -14.76 -2.89
CA ASP A 254 -25.37 -15.37 -2.95
C ASP A 254 -24.30 -14.46 -2.30
N ILE A 255 -24.37 -13.14 -2.53
CA ILE A 255 -23.48 -12.16 -1.90
C ILE A 255 -23.73 -12.10 -0.38
N TYR A 256 -25.00 -12.19 0.05
CA TYR A 256 -25.35 -12.20 1.48
C TYR A 256 -24.75 -13.41 2.20
N GLU A 257 -24.92 -14.62 1.64
CA GLU A 257 -24.36 -15.86 2.19
C GLU A 257 -22.83 -15.82 2.27
N TRP A 258 -22.17 -15.26 1.25
CA TRP A 258 -20.73 -15.04 1.27
C TRP A 258 -20.30 -14.02 2.34
N ALA A 259 -21.01 -12.90 2.45
CA ALA A 259 -20.72 -11.85 3.43
C ALA A 259 -20.90 -12.31 4.89
N ASP A 260 -21.68 -13.36 5.13
CA ASP A 260 -21.80 -13.99 6.45
C ASP A 260 -20.61 -14.90 6.78
N GLN A 261 -20.02 -15.59 5.80
CA GLN A 261 -18.90 -16.52 6.00
C GLN A 261 -17.52 -15.82 5.98
N TYR A 262 -17.39 -14.74 5.23
CA TYR A 262 -16.11 -14.08 4.99
C TYR A 262 -15.41 -13.52 6.27
N PRO A 263 -16.11 -12.99 7.29
CA PRO A 263 -15.48 -12.60 8.55
C PRO A 263 -14.70 -13.73 9.24
N ASP A 264 -15.24 -14.95 9.26
CA ASP A 264 -14.56 -16.10 9.88
C ASP A 264 -13.24 -16.40 9.16
N ARG A 265 -13.21 -16.23 7.83
CA ARG A 265 -11.99 -16.40 7.01
C ARG A 265 -10.95 -15.31 7.26
N LEU A 266 -11.40 -14.08 7.50
CA LEU A 266 -10.50 -13.00 7.91
C LEU A 266 -9.91 -13.26 9.29
N ASP A 267 -10.69 -13.79 10.23
CA ASP A 267 -10.22 -14.12 11.58
C ASP A 267 -9.18 -15.26 11.56
N GLU A 268 -9.36 -16.28 10.72
CA GLU A 268 -8.34 -17.33 10.49
C GLU A 268 -7.02 -16.74 9.97
N VAL A 269 -7.08 -15.81 9.02
CA VAL A 269 -5.89 -15.12 8.49
C VAL A 269 -5.24 -14.24 9.55
N GLU A 270 -6.04 -13.53 10.34
CA GLU A 270 -5.55 -12.67 11.42
C GLU A 270 -4.85 -13.48 12.51
N GLU A 271 -5.40 -14.63 12.91
CA GLU A 271 -4.81 -15.50 13.93
C GLU A 271 -3.40 -15.94 13.53
N MET A 272 -3.22 -16.32 12.25
CA MET A 272 -1.95 -16.77 11.70
C MET A 272 -0.90 -15.65 11.57
N VAL A 273 -1.32 -14.42 11.23
CA VAL A 273 -0.40 -13.35 10.82
C VAL A 273 -0.19 -12.33 11.95
N THR A 274 -1.27 -11.77 12.52
CA THR A 274 -1.20 -10.61 13.41
C THR A 274 -0.49 -10.89 14.72
N SER A 275 -0.72 -12.07 15.30
CA SER A 275 -0.10 -12.48 16.57
C SER A 275 1.32 -13.04 16.40
N ASN A 276 1.75 -13.28 15.15
CA ASN A 276 3.00 -13.95 14.86
C ASN A 276 4.21 -13.06 15.17
N ARG A 277 5.12 -13.58 15.99
CA ARG A 277 6.36 -12.88 16.37
C ARG A 277 7.27 -12.56 15.19
N ILE A 278 7.31 -13.44 14.18
CA ILE A 278 8.12 -13.22 12.98
C ILE A 278 7.55 -12.06 12.17
N TRP A 279 6.22 -12.04 12.01
CA TRP A 279 5.54 -10.94 11.33
C TRP A 279 5.78 -9.61 12.05
N LEU A 280 5.58 -9.57 13.36
CA LEU A 280 5.83 -8.38 14.18
C LEU A 280 7.28 -7.90 14.06
N ALA A 281 8.27 -8.80 14.11
CA ALA A 281 9.68 -8.44 13.99
C ALA A 281 10.06 -7.87 12.61
N ARG A 282 9.29 -8.17 11.55
CA ARG A 282 9.53 -7.72 10.17
C ARG A 282 8.73 -6.46 9.79
N THR A 283 7.73 -6.10 10.58
CA THR A 283 6.76 -5.05 10.22
C THR A 283 6.67 -3.92 11.24
N VAL A 284 6.94 -4.19 12.51
CA VAL A 284 6.98 -3.17 13.57
C VAL A 284 8.27 -2.37 13.40
N ASP A 285 8.14 -1.05 13.51
CA ASP A 285 9.20 -0.08 13.35
C ASP A 285 9.88 0.00 11.98
N VAL A 286 9.33 -0.66 10.96
CA VAL A 286 9.80 -0.62 9.57
C VAL A 286 9.00 0.40 8.75
N GLY A 287 9.70 1.17 7.91
CA GLY A 287 9.08 2.09 6.95
C GLY A 287 8.24 3.18 7.60
N LYS A 288 8.70 3.72 8.75
CA LYS A 288 8.00 4.78 9.47
C LYS A 288 7.89 6.04 8.64
N ILE A 289 6.75 6.71 8.75
CA ILE A 289 6.58 8.05 8.16
C ILE A 289 5.84 8.95 9.13
N THR A 290 6.27 10.20 9.20
CA THR A 290 5.57 11.18 10.02
C THR A 290 4.35 11.72 9.28
N ALA A 291 3.34 12.16 10.03
CA ALA A 291 2.13 12.77 9.48
C ALA A 291 2.44 13.99 8.58
N LYS A 292 3.48 14.77 8.90
CA LYS A 292 3.89 15.95 8.11
C LYS A 292 4.50 15.54 6.76
N GLU A 293 5.45 14.61 6.78
CA GLU A 293 6.07 14.09 5.55
C GLU A 293 5.02 13.44 4.66
N ALA A 294 4.09 12.66 5.22
CA ALA A 294 3.02 12.05 4.44
C ALA A 294 2.17 13.08 3.67
N MET A 295 1.89 14.23 4.28
CA MET A 295 1.17 15.33 3.62
C MET A 295 2.03 16.05 2.57
N GLU A 296 3.30 16.33 2.87
CA GLU A 296 4.22 17.00 1.94
C GLU A 296 4.46 16.19 0.65
N TRP A 297 4.55 14.87 0.77
CA TRP A 297 4.69 13.96 -0.37
C TRP A 297 3.36 13.62 -1.07
N GLY A 298 2.23 14.12 -0.56
CA GLY A 298 0.92 13.89 -1.17
C GLY A 298 0.40 12.46 -1.06
N ILE A 299 0.82 11.74 -0.01
CA ILE A 299 0.42 10.36 0.27
C ILE A 299 -1.02 10.33 0.80
N THR A 300 -1.83 9.42 0.27
CA THR A 300 -3.25 9.26 0.62
C THR A 300 -3.60 7.81 0.97
N GLY A 301 -4.83 7.57 1.45
CA GLY A 301 -5.33 6.22 1.69
C GLY A 301 -4.84 5.55 2.98
N PRO A 302 -4.67 4.21 2.98
CA PRO A 302 -4.17 3.45 4.14
C PRO A 302 -2.82 3.96 4.65
N MET A 303 -1.97 4.45 3.74
CA MET A 303 -0.66 5.02 4.08
C MET A 303 -0.81 6.28 4.95
N LEU A 304 -1.70 7.21 4.57
CA LEU A 304 -1.95 8.42 5.35
C LEU A 304 -2.63 8.10 6.68
N ARG A 305 -3.66 7.23 6.66
CA ARG A 305 -4.41 6.82 7.85
C ARG A 305 -3.54 6.10 8.89
N SER A 306 -2.48 5.41 8.47
CA SER A 306 -1.54 4.76 9.38
C SER A 306 -0.77 5.74 10.28
N THR A 307 -0.64 7.00 9.87
CA THR A 307 0.11 8.05 10.60
C THR A 307 -0.70 8.78 11.67
N GLY A 308 -1.99 8.43 11.83
CA GLY A 308 -2.89 9.07 12.78
C GLY A 308 -3.78 10.17 12.18
N ILE A 309 -3.62 10.51 10.90
CA ILE A 309 -4.49 11.49 10.23
C ILE A 309 -5.84 10.87 9.90
N ARG A 310 -6.92 11.52 10.35
CA ARG A 310 -8.31 11.10 10.10
C ARG A 310 -8.81 11.69 8.78
N TYR A 311 -8.42 11.08 7.66
CA TYR A 311 -8.84 11.49 6.32
C TYR A 311 -9.28 10.29 5.49
N ASP A 312 -10.51 10.35 4.97
CA ASP A 312 -11.11 9.39 4.04
C ASP A 312 -12.16 10.16 3.23
N ILE A 313 -12.06 10.12 1.89
CA ILE A 313 -12.94 10.89 1.00
C ILE A 313 -14.40 10.48 1.17
N ARG A 314 -14.67 9.20 1.48
CA ARG A 314 -16.05 8.71 1.66
C ARG A 314 -16.77 9.34 2.85
N LYS A 315 -16.04 9.92 3.80
CA LYS A 315 -16.62 10.67 4.95
C LYS A 315 -16.45 12.18 4.82
N SER A 316 -15.33 12.65 4.27
CA SER A 316 -15.05 14.09 4.17
C SER A 316 -15.76 14.77 2.99
N ALA A 317 -15.78 14.11 1.84
CA ALA A 317 -16.44 14.54 0.61
C ALA A 317 -17.23 13.35 0.04
N PRO A 318 -18.30 12.96 0.74
CA PRO A 318 -19.07 11.77 0.41
C PRO A 318 -19.65 11.87 -1.00
N TYR A 319 -19.57 10.73 -1.72
CA TYR A 319 -20.13 10.56 -3.04
C TYR A 319 -21.17 9.45 -3.03
N GLU A 320 -22.00 9.40 -4.07
CA GLU A 320 -23.06 8.40 -4.26
C GLU A 320 -24.02 8.22 -3.07
N VAL A 321 -23.81 7.18 -2.25
CA VAL A 321 -24.67 6.80 -1.11
C VAL A 321 -23.86 6.62 0.18
N TYR A 322 -22.55 6.91 0.19
CA TYR A 322 -21.72 6.74 1.39
C TYR A 322 -22.22 7.57 2.59
N ASP A 323 -22.95 8.67 2.35
CA ASP A 323 -23.63 9.48 3.36
C ASP A 323 -24.66 8.71 4.21
N ARG A 324 -25.35 7.74 3.61
CA ARG A 324 -26.41 6.97 4.28
C ARG A 324 -25.88 5.74 5.01
N MET A 325 -24.61 5.41 4.81
CA MET A 325 -23.99 4.19 5.30
C MET A 325 -23.23 4.44 6.61
N GLU A 326 -23.40 3.52 7.55
CA GLU A 326 -22.74 3.56 8.84
C GLU A 326 -21.51 2.65 8.84
N PHE A 327 -20.34 3.27 8.78
CA PHE A 327 -19.04 2.60 8.89
C PHE A 327 -18.04 3.49 9.62
N ASP A 328 -17.04 2.84 10.21
CA ASP A 328 -15.94 3.46 10.94
C ASP A 328 -14.67 3.45 10.08
N VAL A 329 -13.81 4.47 10.25
CA VAL A 329 -12.54 4.56 9.51
C VAL A 329 -11.39 4.16 10.45
N PRO A 330 -10.64 3.08 10.16
CA PRO A 330 -9.51 2.68 10.98
C PRO A 330 -8.33 3.64 10.81
N ILE A 331 -7.62 3.89 11.91
CA ILE A 331 -6.53 4.85 12.00
C ILE A 331 -5.37 4.20 12.75
N GLY A 332 -4.16 4.32 12.21
CA GLY A 332 -2.92 3.88 12.85
C GLY A 332 -2.34 4.94 13.79
N THR A 333 -1.27 4.61 14.48
CA THR A 333 -0.66 5.52 15.47
C THR A 333 0.81 5.84 15.20
N LYS A 334 1.57 4.87 14.70
CA LYS A 334 3.02 4.99 14.50
C LYS A 334 3.42 5.29 13.06
N GLY A 335 2.55 4.96 12.09
CA GLY A 335 2.86 5.06 10.66
C GLY A 335 3.73 3.93 10.12
N ASP A 336 3.88 2.84 10.89
CA ASP A 336 4.69 1.68 10.53
C ASP A 336 3.96 0.78 9.52
N VAL A 337 4.72 -0.13 8.90
CA VAL A 337 4.20 -1.20 8.02
C VAL A 337 3.11 -2.04 8.73
N PHE A 338 3.29 -2.33 10.01
CA PHE A 338 2.30 -3.09 10.80
C PHE A 338 0.96 -2.36 10.95
N ASP A 339 0.97 -1.05 11.22
CA ASP A 339 -0.25 -0.26 11.36
C ASP A 339 -1.03 -0.20 10.03
N ARG A 340 -0.33 -0.13 8.89
CA ARG A 340 -0.95 -0.18 7.56
C ARG A 340 -1.63 -1.51 7.28
N TYR A 341 -1.01 -2.61 7.72
CA TYR A 341 -1.59 -3.94 7.62
C TYR A 341 -2.90 -4.03 8.43
N LEU A 342 -2.89 -3.55 9.69
CA LEU A 342 -4.10 -3.54 10.53
C LEU A 342 -5.22 -2.66 9.94
N VAL A 343 -4.86 -1.49 9.41
CA VAL A 343 -5.82 -0.60 8.72
C VAL A 343 -6.51 -1.33 7.57
N ARG A 344 -5.78 -2.10 6.76
CA ARG A 344 -6.38 -2.90 5.66
C ARG A 344 -7.27 -4.04 6.16
N MET A 345 -6.86 -4.74 7.22
CA MET A 345 -7.67 -5.81 7.83
C MET A 345 -9.00 -5.27 8.36
N GLU A 346 -8.96 -4.14 9.06
CA GLU A 346 -10.17 -3.47 9.56
C GLU A 346 -11.01 -2.88 8.42
N GLU A 347 -10.40 -2.35 7.36
CA GLU A 347 -11.14 -1.89 6.19
C GLU A 347 -11.95 -3.01 5.53
N MET A 348 -11.40 -4.23 5.43
CA MET A 348 -12.16 -5.38 4.92
C MET A 348 -13.40 -5.67 5.80
N ARG A 349 -13.28 -5.58 7.12
CA ARG A 349 -14.43 -5.72 8.04
C ARG A 349 -15.49 -4.64 7.83
N GLN A 350 -15.05 -3.39 7.65
CA GLN A 350 -15.96 -2.27 7.41
C GLN A 350 -16.62 -2.37 6.03
N SER A 351 -15.92 -2.86 5.00
CA SER A 351 -16.51 -3.13 3.69
C SER A 351 -17.63 -4.17 3.76
N ILE A 352 -17.46 -5.25 4.54
CA ILE A 352 -18.52 -6.24 4.77
C ILE A 352 -19.74 -5.58 5.43
N ARG A 353 -19.52 -4.71 6.43
CA ARG A 353 -20.60 -3.97 7.10
C ARG A 353 -21.37 -3.09 6.11
N ILE A 354 -20.68 -2.41 5.20
CA ILE A 354 -21.31 -1.61 4.14
C ILE A 354 -22.07 -2.51 3.16
N ILE A 355 -21.49 -3.65 2.75
CA ILE A 355 -22.15 -4.60 1.85
C ILE A 355 -23.48 -5.09 2.44
N LYS A 356 -23.51 -5.49 3.72
CA LYS A 356 -24.75 -5.92 4.39
C LYS A 356 -25.80 -4.80 4.41
N GLN A 357 -25.40 -3.58 4.75
CA GLN A 357 -26.30 -2.41 4.71
C GLN A 357 -26.83 -2.11 3.30
N CYS A 358 -25.98 -2.22 2.27
CA CYS A 358 -26.38 -2.05 0.88
C CYS A 358 -27.44 -3.08 0.46
N LEU A 359 -27.28 -4.34 0.87
CA LEU A 359 -28.21 -5.42 0.56
C LEU A 359 -29.58 -5.20 1.24
N ASP A 360 -29.58 -4.77 2.50
CA ASP A 360 -30.82 -4.52 3.26
C ASP A 360 -31.59 -3.30 2.74
N GLN A 361 -30.88 -2.25 2.30
CA GLN A 361 -31.48 -0.98 1.90
C GLN A 361 -31.67 -0.83 0.39
N MET A 362 -31.48 -1.90 -0.39
CA MET A 362 -31.44 -1.80 -1.85
C MET A 362 -32.80 -1.38 -2.44
N PRO A 363 -32.90 -0.19 -3.08
CA PRO A 363 -34.16 0.27 -3.64
C PRO A 363 -34.46 -0.41 -4.98
N GLU A 364 -35.74 -0.58 -5.27
CA GLU A 364 -36.21 -0.85 -6.63
C GLU A 364 -36.11 0.44 -7.48
N GLY A 365 -35.89 0.29 -8.80
CA GLY A 365 -35.82 1.44 -9.70
C GLY A 365 -35.00 1.19 -10.96
N PRO A 366 -34.84 2.20 -11.82
CA PRO A 366 -33.99 2.11 -13.00
C PRO A 366 -32.49 2.08 -12.61
N HIS A 367 -31.69 1.35 -13.38
CA HIS A 367 -30.22 1.24 -13.20
C HIS A 367 -29.43 2.17 -14.15
N LYS A 368 -30.12 2.91 -15.01
CA LYS A 368 -29.56 3.90 -15.94
C LYS A 368 -30.37 5.18 -15.85
N VAL A 369 -29.74 6.30 -16.18
CA VAL A 369 -30.42 7.58 -16.39
C VAL A 369 -31.44 7.43 -17.52
N ASP A 370 -32.61 8.04 -17.36
CA ASP A 370 -33.73 7.93 -18.32
C ASP A 370 -33.46 8.68 -19.65
N ASP A 371 -32.46 9.56 -19.71
CA ASP A 371 -32.08 10.29 -20.92
C ASP A 371 -31.33 9.39 -21.92
N TRP A 372 -32.03 9.05 -23.01
CA TRP A 372 -31.51 8.22 -24.10
C TRP A 372 -30.45 8.92 -24.97
N LYS A 373 -30.15 10.20 -24.72
CA LYS A 373 -29.03 10.89 -25.36
C LYS A 373 -27.69 10.56 -24.73
N ILE A 374 -27.68 10.06 -23.49
CA ILE A 374 -26.46 9.64 -22.78
C ILE A 374 -26.43 8.12 -22.62
N ALA A 375 -27.50 7.56 -22.04
CA ALA A 375 -27.60 6.13 -21.80
C ALA A 375 -28.27 5.42 -22.99
N PRO A 376 -27.79 4.23 -23.42
CA PRO A 376 -28.44 3.51 -24.50
C PRO A 376 -29.82 2.98 -24.05
N PRO A 377 -30.86 3.08 -24.90
CA PRO A 377 -32.19 2.58 -24.59
C PRO A 377 -32.21 1.04 -24.45
N PRO A 378 -33.22 0.47 -23.76
CA PRO A 378 -33.37 -0.97 -23.67
C PRO A 378 -33.59 -1.61 -25.05
N ARG A 379 -33.16 -2.86 -25.22
CA ARG A 379 -33.22 -3.56 -26.51
C ARG A 379 -34.64 -3.75 -27.04
N ASP A 380 -35.62 -3.86 -26.15
CA ASP A 380 -37.02 -4.03 -26.54
C ASP A 380 -37.58 -2.73 -27.14
N SER A 381 -37.30 -1.58 -26.52
CA SER A 381 -37.75 -0.29 -27.05
C SER A 381 -37.00 0.10 -28.33
N MET A 382 -35.70 -0.22 -28.43
CA MET A 382 -34.90 0.02 -29.65
C MET A 382 -35.47 -0.67 -30.89
N LYS A 383 -36.11 -1.84 -30.74
CA LYS A 383 -36.70 -2.58 -31.85
C LYS A 383 -38.10 -2.10 -32.23
N GLN A 384 -38.81 -1.43 -31.32
CA GLN A 384 -40.20 -0.99 -31.52
C GLN A 384 -40.30 0.50 -31.87
N ASN A 385 -39.49 1.35 -31.23
CA ASN A 385 -39.57 2.80 -31.36
C ASN A 385 -38.46 3.34 -32.27
N MET A 386 -38.85 4.22 -33.19
CA MET A 386 -37.91 4.85 -34.12
C MET A 386 -36.92 5.78 -33.40
N GLU A 387 -37.35 6.57 -32.40
CA GLU A 387 -36.44 7.45 -31.67
C GLU A 387 -35.37 6.66 -30.91
N ALA A 388 -35.75 5.56 -30.26
CA ALA A 388 -34.83 4.70 -29.54
C ALA A 388 -33.75 4.11 -30.47
N LEU A 389 -34.12 3.74 -31.69
CA LEU A 389 -33.17 3.27 -32.70
C LEU A 389 -32.21 4.38 -33.15
N ILE A 390 -32.71 5.60 -33.36
CA ILE A 390 -31.89 6.77 -33.73
C ILE A 390 -30.87 7.07 -32.62
N HIS A 391 -31.31 7.10 -31.37
CA HIS A 391 -30.45 7.35 -30.21
C HIS A 391 -29.38 6.26 -30.07
N HIS A 392 -29.77 4.99 -30.16
CA HIS A 392 -28.83 3.87 -30.15
C HIS A 392 -27.79 3.99 -31.28
N PHE A 393 -28.21 4.29 -32.51
CA PHE A 393 -27.30 4.42 -33.64
C PHE A 393 -26.29 5.56 -33.44
N LYS A 394 -26.74 6.75 -32.99
CA LYS A 394 -25.86 7.90 -32.75
C LYS A 394 -24.88 7.68 -31.59
N LEU A 395 -25.35 7.11 -30.48
CA LEU A 395 -24.51 6.84 -29.30
C LEU A 395 -23.33 5.93 -29.60
N PHE A 396 -23.51 4.88 -30.41
CA PHE A 396 -22.46 3.92 -30.72
C PHE A 396 -21.58 4.29 -31.92
N SER A 397 -22.03 5.22 -32.77
CA SER A 397 -21.24 5.71 -33.92
C SER A 397 -20.46 6.99 -33.60
N GLU A 398 -21.17 8.04 -33.16
CA GLU A 398 -20.62 9.37 -32.87
C GLU A 398 -20.22 9.52 -31.40
N GLY A 399 -21.01 8.95 -30.49
CA GLY A 399 -20.91 9.20 -29.05
C GLY A 399 -21.85 10.32 -28.58
N TYR A 400 -21.87 10.59 -27.28
CA TYR A 400 -22.56 11.75 -26.71
C TYR A 400 -21.59 12.93 -26.56
N ASN A 401 -22.10 14.14 -26.78
CA ASN A 401 -21.33 15.36 -26.60
C ASN A 401 -21.30 15.72 -25.11
N VAL A 402 -20.11 16.02 -24.59
CA VAL A 402 -19.95 16.51 -23.22
C VAL A 402 -19.76 18.02 -23.28
N PRO A 403 -20.45 18.83 -22.46
CA PRO A 403 -20.25 20.28 -22.41
C PRO A 403 -18.77 20.66 -22.24
N ALA A 404 -18.38 21.81 -22.79
CA ALA A 404 -17.03 22.31 -22.60
C ALA A 404 -16.80 22.70 -21.13
N GLY A 405 -15.70 22.23 -20.55
CA GLY A 405 -15.41 22.43 -19.13
C GLY A 405 -14.27 21.55 -18.63
N GLU A 406 -13.85 21.82 -17.40
CA GLU A 406 -12.78 21.09 -16.71
C GLU A 406 -13.30 20.59 -15.37
N THR A 407 -12.98 19.34 -15.02
CA THR A 407 -13.31 18.79 -13.70
C THR A 407 -12.14 18.00 -13.14
N TYR A 408 -11.96 18.13 -11.83
CA TYR A 408 -11.22 17.16 -11.03
C TYR A 408 -12.22 16.45 -10.12
N THR A 409 -12.29 15.14 -10.23
CA THR A 409 -13.09 14.28 -9.34
C THR A 409 -12.19 13.20 -8.77
N ALA A 410 -12.30 12.98 -7.47
CA ALA A 410 -11.51 11.99 -6.77
C ALA A 410 -12.40 11.10 -5.92
N ILE A 411 -11.99 9.85 -5.76
CA ILE A 411 -12.62 8.87 -4.88
C ILE A 411 -11.58 8.27 -3.95
N GLU A 412 -12.06 7.61 -2.90
CA GLU A 412 -11.22 6.74 -2.09
C GLU A 412 -11.13 5.36 -2.75
N ALA A 413 -10.17 5.18 -3.66
CA ALA A 413 -9.82 3.84 -4.13
C ALA A 413 -9.20 3.05 -2.96
N PRO A 414 -9.13 1.70 -3.01
CA PRO A 414 -8.58 0.92 -1.90
C PRO A 414 -7.11 1.25 -1.59
N LYS A 415 -6.38 1.79 -2.58
CA LYS A 415 -5.01 2.26 -2.45
C LYS A 415 -4.89 3.68 -1.90
N GLY A 416 -5.93 4.48 -2.03
CA GLY A 416 -5.99 5.88 -1.60
C GLY A 416 -6.74 6.76 -2.59
N GLU A 417 -6.44 8.04 -2.57
CA GLU A 417 -7.12 9.01 -3.44
C GLU A 417 -6.75 8.77 -4.90
N MET A 418 -7.70 8.24 -5.67
CA MET A 418 -7.61 8.17 -7.13
C MET A 418 -8.42 9.32 -7.72
N GLY A 419 -7.75 10.17 -8.48
CA GLY A 419 -8.35 11.34 -9.11
C GLY A 419 -8.33 11.26 -10.63
N ILE A 420 -9.30 11.88 -11.29
CA ILE A 420 -9.27 12.12 -12.73
C ILE A 420 -9.49 13.61 -12.97
N TYR A 421 -8.55 14.21 -13.69
CA TYR A 421 -8.65 15.55 -14.25
C TYR A 421 -9.04 15.45 -15.72
N MET A 422 -10.26 15.87 -16.04
CA MET A 422 -10.83 15.77 -17.38
C MET A 422 -11.15 17.15 -17.94
N VAL A 423 -10.69 17.38 -19.18
CA VAL A 423 -10.98 18.58 -19.98
C VAL A 423 -11.80 18.17 -21.19
N SER A 424 -12.95 18.82 -21.36
CA SER A 424 -13.83 18.68 -22.51
C SER A 424 -13.87 19.98 -23.31
N ASP A 425 -13.80 19.87 -24.64
CA ASP A 425 -13.91 20.98 -25.60
C ASP A 425 -15.32 21.14 -26.18
N GLY A 426 -16.31 20.39 -25.66
CA GLY A 426 -17.66 20.35 -26.22
C GLY A 426 -17.89 19.21 -27.22
N SER A 427 -16.85 18.43 -27.54
CA SER A 427 -16.93 17.32 -28.49
C SER A 427 -17.33 15.99 -27.81
N THR A 428 -17.34 14.91 -28.59
CA THR A 428 -17.63 13.53 -28.13
C THR A 428 -16.39 12.81 -27.59
N ARG A 429 -15.22 13.47 -27.65
CA ARG A 429 -13.94 12.93 -27.20
C ARG A 429 -13.39 13.83 -26.09
N PRO A 430 -12.75 13.26 -25.06
CA PRO A 430 -12.07 14.06 -24.06
C PRO A 430 -10.87 14.77 -24.72
N TYR A 431 -10.77 16.08 -24.53
CA TYR A 431 -9.62 16.85 -25.01
C TYR A 431 -8.35 16.46 -24.26
N LYS A 432 -8.47 16.30 -22.94
CA LYS A 432 -7.40 15.80 -22.08
C LYS A 432 -7.99 15.01 -20.93
N CYS A 433 -7.36 13.88 -20.59
CA CYS A 433 -7.70 13.09 -19.43
C CYS A 433 -6.40 12.74 -18.70
N HIS A 434 -6.18 13.36 -17.55
CA HIS A 434 -5.04 13.08 -16.70
C HIS A 434 -5.50 12.33 -15.46
N VAL A 435 -4.91 11.17 -15.19
CA VAL A 435 -5.22 10.38 -14.01
C VAL A 435 -4.27 10.79 -12.90
N ARG A 436 -4.74 10.87 -11.66
CA ARG A 436 -3.91 10.97 -10.45
C ARG A 436 -3.92 9.60 -9.77
N ALA A 437 -2.86 8.83 -9.97
CA ALA A 437 -2.70 7.52 -9.37
C ALA A 437 -2.08 7.62 -7.97
N PRO A 438 -2.67 7.01 -6.93
CA PRO A 438 -2.08 7.01 -5.58
C PRO A 438 -0.71 6.33 -5.55
N GLY A 439 -0.55 5.20 -6.25
CA GLY A 439 0.71 4.46 -6.29
C GLY A 439 1.91 5.26 -6.83
N TYR A 440 1.66 6.27 -7.70
CA TYR A 440 2.72 7.14 -8.22
C TYR A 440 3.31 8.04 -7.11
N TYR A 441 2.49 8.61 -6.24
CA TYR A 441 2.95 9.42 -5.11
C TYR A 441 3.60 8.56 -4.03
N HIS A 442 3.06 7.37 -3.77
CA HIS A 442 3.65 6.42 -2.83
C HIS A 442 5.06 6.00 -3.27
N LEU A 443 5.24 5.68 -4.55
CA LEU A 443 6.54 5.32 -5.10
C LEU A 443 7.50 6.51 -5.19
N GLY A 444 7.00 7.72 -5.47
CA GLY A 444 7.80 8.94 -5.41
C GLY A 444 8.40 9.20 -4.03
N ALA A 445 7.70 8.78 -2.97
CA ALA A 445 8.16 8.89 -1.59
C ALA A 445 9.03 7.70 -1.12
N ILE A 446 9.36 6.72 -1.98
CA ILE A 446 10.06 5.49 -1.58
C ILE A 446 11.39 5.77 -0.86
N ASN A 447 12.12 6.80 -1.28
CA ASN A 447 13.40 7.17 -0.68
C ASN A 447 13.25 7.57 0.81
N VAL A 448 12.14 8.21 1.17
CA VAL A 448 11.86 8.58 2.57
C VAL A 448 11.62 7.34 3.42
N PHE A 449 10.89 6.36 2.88
CA PHE A 449 10.61 5.11 3.59
C PHE A 449 11.84 4.21 3.75
N MET A 450 12.75 4.24 2.77
CA MET A 450 13.90 3.33 2.72
C MET A 450 15.15 3.88 3.40
N LYS A 451 15.17 5.16 3.79
CA LYS A 451 16.36 5.77 4.37
C LYS A 451 16.76 5.08 5.67
N ASN A 452 18.01 4.58 5.71
CA ASN A 452 18.56 3.76 6.80
C ASN A 452 17.85 2.43 7.05
N ALA A 453 16.96 2.00 6.15
CA ALA A 453 16.36 0.67 6.22
C ALA A 453 17.37 -0.39 5.74
N LEU A 454 17.19 -1.63 6.19
CA LEU A 454 17.98 -2.76 5.72
C LEU A 454 17.46 -3.24 4.36
N LEU A 455 18.31 -3.87 3.57
CA LEU A 455 17.93 -4.44 2.26
C LEU A 455 16.73 -5.40 2.35
N ALA A 456 16.63 -6.18 3.43
CA ALA A 456 15.51 -7.10 3.63
C ALA A 456 14.19 -6.36 3.87
N ASP A 457 14.21 -5.15 4.42
CA ASP A 457 13.02 -4.39 4.77
C ASP A 457 12.39 -3.70 3.56
N VAL A 458 13.15 -3.54 2.47
CA VAL A 458 12.68 -3.00 1.18
C VAL A 458 11.46 -3.76 0.68
N VAL A 459 11.50 -5.08 0.76
CA VAL A 459 10.43 -5.95 0.30
C VAL A 459 9.14 -5.71 1.11
N ALA A 460 9.24 -5.56 2.43
CA ALA A 460 8.09 -5.27 3.28
C ALA A 460 7.50 -3.88 2.97
N VAL A 461 8.35 -2.87 2.80
CA VAL A 461 7.90 -1.51 2.47
C VAL A 461 7.19 -1.47 1.12
N ILE A 462 7.75 -2.11 0.07
CA ILE A 462 7.12 -2.21 -1.25
C ILE A 462 5.74 -2.88 -1.16
N GLY A 463 5.64 -4.01 -0.45
CA GLY A 463 4.37 -4.71 -0.24
C GLY A 463 3.34 -3.84 0.49
N THR A 464 3.75 -2.96 1.41
CA THR A 464 2.80 -2.04 2.05
C THR A 464 2.31 -0.91 1.18
N MET A 465 3.02 -0.53 0.12
CA MET A 465 2.55 0.52 -0.78
C MET A 465 1.48 0.03 -1.75
N ASP A 466 1.30 -1.29 -1.88
CA ASP A 466 0.32 -1.90 -2.80
C ASP A 466 0.47 -1.39 -4.26
N LEU A 467 1.70 -1.45 -4.76
CA LEU A 467 2.06 -0.91 -6.06
C LEU A 467 1.56 -1.81 -7.19
N VAL A 468 0.70 -1.26 -8.05
CA VAL A 468 0.40 -1.84 -9.36
C VAL A 468 0.98 -0.94 -10.43
N PHE A 469 1.92 -1.44 -11.22
CA PHE A 469 2.64 -0.61 -12.19
C PHE A 469 1.77 -0.08 -13.34
N GLY A 470 0.56 -0.63 -13.55
CA GLY A 470 -0.38 -0.12 -14.53
C GLY A 470 -0.88 1.30 -14.21
N GLU A 471 -1.11 1.62 -12.95
CA GLU A 471 -1.50 2.97 -12.53
C GLU A 471 -0.30 3.93 -12.40
N VAL A 472 0.90 3.41 -12.12
CA VAL A 472 2.12 4.22 -11.99
C VAL A 472 2.57 4.73 -13.36
N ASP A 473 2.66 3.81 -14.34
CA ASP A 473 3.33 4.08 -15.62
C ASP A 473 2.42 4.65 -16.71
N ARG A 474 1.09 4.56 -16.59
CA ARG A 474 0.03 5.17 -17.45
C ARG A 474 0.34 5.42 -18.93
#